data_AF-D7J225-F1
#
_entry.id   AF-D7J225-F1
#
_cell.length_a   1.000
_cell.length_b   1.000
_cell.length_c   1.000
_cell.angle_alpha   90.00
_cell.angle_beta   90.00
_cell.angle_gamma   90.00
#
_symmetry.space_group_name_H-M   'P 1'
#
loop_
_entity.id
_entity.type
_entity.pdbx_description
1 polymer ?
#
loop_
_entity_poly.entity_id
_entity_poly.type
_entity_poly.pdbx_seq_one_letter_code
_entity_poly.pdbx_strand_id
1 'polypeptide(L)'
;MSFSYIILLFKKHKKHLPERLKGTFIGEFCRYGFMIFLSAWILQGVRITNWREVVIRYAIDIILMAIMISFGVHWALAFFIAHSINFTLNGQLFAMYTHMGATGVKAEKFLNDTIKMSKMIEKHKFIRASIAYGSLSRGCYKRTSDIDIRLIPAEGGWWATAFYAVWLRTWAFFVHYPLDMYCYDPKVVVKKMRSDELPIMVNERDKCMMQWYPERVEFDEFIKIFTEANIK
;
A
#
# COMPACT_ATOMS: atom_id res chain seq x y z
N MET A 1 -12.75 -14.97 -9.35
CA MET A 1 -11.27 -14.98 -9.34
C MET A 1 -10.82 -15.64 -10.64
N SER A 2 -10.15 -14.92 -11.55
CA SER A 2 -9.74 -15.48 -12.86
C SER A 2 -8.70 -16.60 -12.66
N PHE A 3 -8.71 -17.62 -13.52
CA PHE A 3 -7.74 -18.75 -13.54
C PHE A 3 -6.27 -18.28 -13.45
N SER A 4 -5.99 -17.06 -13.94
CA SER A 4 -4.68 -16.39 -13.84
C SER A 4 -4.18 -16.22 -12.39
N TYR A 5 -5.06 -15.89 -11.44
CA TYR A 5 -4.68 -15.65 -10.03
C TYR A 5 -4.20 -16.92 -9.33
N ILE A 6 -4.82 -18.06 -9.63
CA ILE A 6 -4.45 -19.37 -9.06
C ILE A 6 -3.11 -19.80 -9.63
N ILE A 7 -2.91 -19.70 -10.94
CA ILE A 7 -1.63 -20.04 -11.59
C ILE A 7 -0.46 -19.25 -10.99
N LEU A 8 -0.66 -17.97 -10.66
CA LEU A 8 0.38 -17.13 -10.08
C LEU A 8 0.86 -17.60 -8.71
N LEU A 9 0.03 -18.29 -7.93
CA LEU A 9 0.42 -18.85 -6.63
C LEU A 9 1.45 -19.98 -6.79
N PHE A 10 1.40 -20.70 -7.90
CA PHE A 10 2.30 -21.84 -8.19
C PHE A 10 3.52 -21.44 -9.03
N LYS A 11 3.69 -20.15 -9.35
CA LYS A 11 4.87 -19.62 -10.05
C LYS A 11 5.90 -19.04 -9.08
N LYS A 12 7.18 -19.10 -9.47
CA LYS A 12 8.27 -18.42 -8.76
C LYS A 12 8.30 -16.94 -9.14
N HIS A 13 8.43 -16.09 -8.13
CA HIS A 13 8.53 -14.65 -8.29
C HIS A 13 9.94 -14.14 -7.98
N LYS A 14 10.27 -12.95 -8.48
CA LYS A 14 11.50 -12.24 -8.09
C LYS A 14 11.28 -11.69 -6.68
N LYS A 15 12.00 -12.26 -5.70
CA LYS A 15 11.97 -11.83 -4.30
C LYS A 15 13.39 -11.64 -3.82
N HIS A 16 13.64 -10.52 -3.15
CA HIS A 16 14.92 -10.31 -2.49
C HIS A 16 14.99 -11.22 -1.26
N LEU A 17 15.85 -12.23 -1.31
CA LEU A 17 16.08 -13.15 -0.20
C LEU A 17 17.25 -12.64 0.66
N PRO A 18 17.18 -12.79 2.00
CA PRO A 18 18.34 -12.59 2.87
C PRO A 18 19.52 -13.44 2.38
N GLU A 19 20.75 -12.94 2.54
CA GLU A 19 21.94 -13.64 2.03
C GLU A 19 22.06 -15.07 2.55
N ARG A 20 21.70 -15.30 3.82
CA ARG A 20 21.68 -16.63 4.45
C ARG A 20 20.73 -17.64 3.81
N LEU A 21 19.74 -17.18 3.03
CA LEU A 21 18.75 -18.04 2.38
C LEU A 21 18.96 -18.14 0.86
N LYS A 22 19.82 -17.31 0.26
CA LYS A 22 20.12 -17.37 -1.17
C LYS A 22 20.75 -18.73 -1.50
N GLY A 23 20.24 -19.40 -2.53
CA GLY A 23 20.74 -20.72 -2.96
C GLY A 23 20.28 -21.91 -2.13
N THR A 24 19.52 -21.70 -1.05
CA THR A 24 18.95 -22.80 -0.24
C THR A 24 17.60 -23.26 -0.79
N PHE A 25 17.24 -24.52 -0.55
CA PHE A 25 15.90 -25.06 -0.87
C PHE A 25 14.78 -24.23 -0.23
N ILE A 26 14.96 -23.84 1.05
CA ILE A 26 14.01 -23.01 1.79
C ILE A 26 13.86 -21.63 1.14
N GLY A 27 14.97 -21.00 0.75
CA GLY A 27 14.95 -19.72 0.05
C GLY A 27 14.20 -19.80 -1.27
N GLU A 28 14.46 -20.84 -2.07
CA GLU A 28 13.76 -21.08 -3.34
C GLU A 28 12.27 -21.39 -3.16
N PHE A 29 11.90 -22.13 -2.12
CA PHE A 29 10.52 -22.40 -1.74
C PHE A 29 9.76 -21.10 -1.36
N CYS A 30 10.41 -20.21 -0.62
CA CYS A 30 9.85 -18.90 -0.26
C CYS A 30 9.59 -17.94 -1.43
N ARG A 31 10.03 -18.29 -2.65
CA ARG A 31 9.78 -17.50 -3.88
C ARG A 31 8.47 -17.88 -4.58
N TYR A 32 7.82 -18.97 -4.20
CA TYR A 32 6.53 -19.33 -4.76
C TYR A 32 5.43 -18.36 -4.30
N GLY A 33 4.49 -18.06 -5.20
CA GLY A 33 3.41 -17.11 -4.94
C GLY A 33 2.56 -17.48 -3.72
N PHE A 34 2.29 -18.76 -3.46
CA PHE A 34 1.56 -19.21 -2.27
C PHE A 34 2.32 -18.95 -0.97
N MET A 35 3.66 -19.05 -0.97
CA MET A 35 4.48 -18.70 0.19
C MET A 35 4.51 -17.19 0.43
N ILE A 36 4.53 -16.41 -0.64
CA ILE A 36 4.38 -14.95 -0.56
C ILE A 36 3.01 -14.61 0.03
N PHE A 37 1.94 -15.21 -0.49
CA PHE A 37 0.58 -15.06 0.03
C PHE A 37 0.49 -15.45 1.50
N LEU A 38 0.98 -16.62 1.88
CA LEU A 38 0.94 -17.08 3.27
C LEU A 38 1.72 -16.12 4.18
N SER A 39 2.92 -15.69 3.77
CA SER A 39 3.70 -14.74 4.55
C SER A 39 3.01 -13.38 4.68
N ALA A 40 2.37 -12.89 3.62
CA ALA A 40 1.62 -11.65 3.62
C ALA A 40 0.36 -11.76 4.50
N TRP A 41 -0.37 -12.87 4.39
CA TRP A 41 -1.55 -13.16 5.18
C TRP A 41 -1.21 -13.26 6.68
N ILE A 42 -0.15 -13.97 7.07
CA ILE A 42 0.28 -14.08 8.47
C ILE A 42 0.75 -12.73 9.02
N LEU A 43 1.67 -12.06 8.32
CA LEU A 43 2.35 -10.88 8.85
C LEU A 43 1.55 -9.59 8.69
N GLN A 44 0.57 -9.58 7.78
CA GLN A 44 -0.23 -8.44 7.39
C GLN A 44 0.53 -7.11 7.27
N GLY A 45 1.75 -7.11 6.74
CA GLY A 45 2.57 -5.89 6.60
C GLY A 45 2.96 -5.18 7.92
N VAL A 46 2.69 -5.79 9.09
CA VAL A 46 2.91 -5.18 10.41
C VAL A 46 4.35 -4.70 10.60
N ARG A 47 5.33 -5.43 10.05
CA ARG A 47 6.77 -5.14 10.20
C ARG A 47 7.17 -3.75 9.73
N ILE A 48 6.51 -3.22 8.71
CA ILE A 48 6.86 -1.91 8.12
C ILE A 48 5.89 -0.81 8.57
N THR A 49 4.74 -1.15 9.12
CA THR A 49 3.66 -0.21 9.43
C THR A 49 3.93 0.59 10.71
N ASN A 50 3.35 1.79 10.84
CA ASN A 50 3.32 2.52 12.11
C ASN A 50 2.60 1.72 13.20
N TRP A 51 3.06 1.81 14.45
CA TRP A 51 2.45 1.09 15.57
C TRP A 51 0.96 1.43 15.76
N ARG A 52 0.51 2.66 15.47
CA ARG A 52 -0.91 3.05 15.60
C ARG A 52 -1.78 2.29 14.61
N GLU A 53 -1.28 2.10 13.39
CA GLU A 53 -1.98 1.32 12.38
C GLU A 53 -1.98 -0.17 12.73
N VAL A 54 -0.93 -0.67 13.39
CA VAL A 54 -0.90 -2.04 13.94
C VAL A 54 -1.97 -2.22 15.02
N VAL A 55 -2.14 -1.24 15.92
CA VAL A 55 -3.21 -1.25 16.92
C VAL A 55 -4.59 -1.27 16.25
N ILE A 56 -4.83 -0.38 15.27
CA ILE A 56 -6.12 -0.35 14.55
C ILE A 56 -6.38 -1.68 13.83
N ARG A 57 -5.36 -2.27 13.22
CA ARG A 57 -5.46 -3.55 12.51
C ARG A 57 -5.91 -4.69 13.43
N TYR A 58 -5.25 -4.87 14.57
CA TYR A 58 -5.65 -5.89 15.53
C TYR A 58 -6.99 -5.59 16.20
N ALA A 59 -7.32 -4.31 16.42
CA ALA A 59 -8.64 -3.92 16.91
C ALA A 59 -9.73 -4.35 15.92
N ILE A 60 -9.52 -4.19 14.61
CA ILE A 60 -10.46 -4.65 13.57
C ILE A 60 -10.63 -6.17 13.63
N ASP A 61 -9.53 -6.94 13.74
CA ASP A 61 -9.61 -8.40 13.85
C ASP A 61 -10.43 -8.83 15.07
N ILE A 62 -10.16 -8.23 16.24
CA ILE A 62 -10.87 -8.54 17.49
C ILE A 62 -12.35 -8.18 17.38
N ILE A 63 -12.69 -7.01 16.84
CA ILE A 63 -14.09 -6.55 16.69
C ILE A 63 -14.84 -7.48 15.74
N LEU A 64 -14.28 -7.79 14.57
CA LEU A 64 -14.90 -8.71 13.61
C LEU A 64 -15.07 -10.11 14.20
N MET A 65 -14.06 -10.61 14.91
CA MET A 65 -14.14 -11.90 15.59
C MET A 65 -15.24 -11.91 16.65
N ALA A 66 -15.33 -10.87 17.49
CA ALA A 66 -16.36 -10.75 18.52
C ALA A 66 -17.77 -10.70 17.93
N ILE A 67 -17.97 -9.96 16.84
CA ILE A 67 -19.23 -9.94 16.09
C ILE A 67 -19.58 -11.35 15.62
N MET A 68 -18.67 -12.08 14.99
CA MET A 68 -18.95 -13.44 14.50
C MET A 68 -19.25 -14.43 15.63
N ILE A 69 -18.52 -14.35 16.75
CA ILE A 69 -18.78 -15.16 17.94
C ILE A 69 -20.19 -14.86 18.50
N SER A 70 -20.64 -13.61 18.47
CA SER A 70 -21.99 -13.24 18.90
C SER A 70 -23.11 -13.88 18.04
N PHE A 71 -22.79 -14.25 16.80
CA PHE A 71 -23.67 -15.01 15.90
C PHE A 71 -23.46 -16.54 15.98
N GLY A 72 -22.71 -17.03 16.98
CA GLY A 72 -22.49 -18.46 17.22
C GLY A 72 -21.35 -19.08 16.41
N VAL A 73 -20.51 -18.30 15.74
CA VAL A 73 -19.33 -18.82 15.03
C VAL A 73 -18.25 -19.22 16.04
N HIS A 74 -17.72 -20.45 15.91
CA HIS A 74 -16.61 -20.92 16.74
C HIS A 74 -15.41 -19.97 16.66
N TRP A 75 -14.77 -19.65 17.80
CA TRP A 75 -13.73 -18.62 17.89
C TRP A 75 -12.58 -18.80 16.89
N ALA A 76 -12.15 -20.05 16.65
CA ALA A 76 -11.07 -20.32 15.69
C ALA A 76 -11.49 -19.98 14.26
N LEU A 77 -12.70 -20.35 13.87
CA LEU A 77 -13.25 -20.02 12.55
C LEU A 77 -13.48 -18.50 12.43
N ALA A 78 -14.01 -17.87 13.48
CA ALA A 78 -14.19 -16.42 13.55
C ALA A 78 -12.86 -15.68 13.37
N PHE A 79 -11.78 -16.14 14.02
CA PHE A 79 -10.44 -15.61 13.84
C PHE A 79 -9.96 -15.70 12.38
N PHE A 80 -10.04 -16.89 11.76
CA PHE A 80 -9.59 -17.06 10.37
C PHE A 80 -10.39 -16.19 9.39
N ILE A 81 -11.70 -16.07 9.58
CA ILE A 81 -12.56 -15.24 8.72
C ILE A 81 -12.25 -13.75 8.95
N ALA A 82 -12.25 -13.28 10.20
CA ALA A 82 -11.96 -11.89 10.55
C ALA A 82 -10.59 -11.43 10.00
N HIS A 83 -9.56 -12.24 10.26
CA HIS A 83 -8.20 -11.98 9.80
C HIS A 83 -8.11 -11.95 8.27
N SER A 84 -8.83 -12.83 7.57
CA SER A 84 -8.86 -12.85 6.10
C SER A 84 -9.62 -11.66 5.52
N ILE A 85 -10.72 -11.24 6.15
CA ILE A 85 -11.47 -10.03 5.76
C ILE A 85 -10.57 -8.80 5.92
N ASN A 86 -9.90 -8.65 7.06
CA ASN A 86 -9.00 -7.52 7.31
C ASN A 86 -7.82 -7.51 6.34
N PHE A 87 -7.17 -8.66 6.11
CA PHE A 87 -6.11 -8.80 5.11
C PHE A 87 -6.56 -8.36 3.71
N THR A 88 -7.79 -8.69 3.34
CA THR A 88 -8.38 -8.36 2.04
C THR A 88 -8.72 -6.87 1.94
N LEU A 89 -9.50 -6.35 2.88
CA LEU A 89 -9.99 -4.97 2.87
C LEU A 89 -8.91 -3.93 3.15
N ASN A 90 -7.83 -4.28 3.83
CA ASN A 90 -6.72 -3.36 4.10
C ASN A 90 -5.73 -3.28 2.93
N GLY A 91 -6.18 -3.60 1.71
CA GLY A 91 -5.47 -3.41 0.44
C GLY A 91 -4.38 -4.44 0.12
N GLN A 92 -4.01 -5.30 1.06
CA GLN A 92 -2.83 -6.16 0.92
C GLN A 92 -3.02 -7.27 -0.10
N LEU A 93 -4.23 -7.82 -0.21
CA LEU A 93 -4.53 -8.84 -1.22
C LEU A 93 -4.38 -8.27 -2.63
N PHE A 94 -4.96 -7.09 -2.90
CA PHE A 94 -4.94 -6.46 -4.22
C PHE A 94 -3.54 -5.95 -4.59
N ALA A 95 -2.83 -5.31 -3.66
CA ALA A 95 -1.45 -4.87 -3.85
C ALA A 95 -0.54 -6.08 -4.15
N MET A 96 -0.65 -7.17 -3.38
CA MET A 96 0.13 -8.39 -3.59
C MET A 96 -0.10 -8.98 -4.99
N TYR A 97 -1.35 -9.11 -5.42
CA TYR A 97 -1.64 -9.63 -6.76
C TYR A 97 -1.20 -8.67 -7.87
N THR A 98 -1.18 -7.37 -7.61
CA THR A 98 -0.61 -6.38 -8.54
C THR A 98 0.88 -6.60 -8.73
N HIS A 99 1.63 -6.77 -7.65
CA HIS A 99 3.06 -7.09 -7.71
C HIS A 99 3.35 -8.42 -8.42
N MET A 100 2.46 -9.40 -8.30
CA MET A 100 2.55 -10.67 -9.03
C MET A 100 2.15 -10.55 -10.51
N GLY A 101 1.68 -9.38 -10.95
CA GLY A 101 1.35 -9.07 -12.34
C GLY A 101 -0.07 -9.41 -12.76
N ALA A 102 -1.02 -9.56 -11.82
CA ALA A 102 -2.37 -10.04 -12.10
C ALA A 102 -3.39 -8.94 -12.45
N THR A 103 -3.17 -7.70 -12.04
CA THR A 103 -4.26 -6.68 -11.95
C THR A 103 -4.32 -5.69 -13.11
N GLY A 104 -3.32 -5.65 -13.99
CA GLY A 104 -3.43 -5.10 -15.36
C GLY A 104 -4.11 -3.73 -15.50
N VAL A 105 -3.88 -2.79 -14.57
CA VAL A 105 -4.61 -1.52 -14.52
C VAL A 105 -4.22 -0.63 -15.71
N LYS A 106 -5.21 -0.06 -16.40
CA LYS A 106 -4.97 0.90 -17.49
C LYS A 106 -4.38 2.19 -16.92
N ALA A 107 -3.41 2.79 -17.63
CA ALA A 107 -2.72 4.01 -17.19
C ALA A 107 -3.70 5.15 -16.90
N GLU A 108 -4.71 5.35 -17.75
CA GLU A 108 -5.75 6.37 -17.56
C GLU A 108 -6.55 6.16 -16.27
N LYS A 109 -7.01 4.93 -16.00
CA LYS A 109 -7.70 4.59 -14.75
C LYS A 109 -6.81 4.86 -13.53
N PHE A 110 -5.55 4.42 -13.62
CA PHE A 110 -4.57 4.63 -12.57
C PHE A 110 -4.38 6.12 -12.25
N LEU A 111 -4.23 6.96 -13.28
CA LEU A 111 -4.09 8.42 -13.11
C LEU A 111 -5.36 9.03 -12.50
N ASN A 112 -6.54 8.68 -13.02
CA ASN A 112 -7.82 9.19 -12.53
C ASN A 112 -8.06 8.84 -11.06
N ASP A 113 -7.76 7.60 -10.65
CA ASP A 113 -7.86 7.18 -9.26
C ASP A 113 -6.84 7.89 -8.37
N THR A 114 -5.63 8.14 -8.87
CA THR A 114 -4.58 8.92 -8.16
C THR A 114 -5.04 10.36 -7.91
N ILE A 115 -5.61 11.02 -8.93
CA ILE A 115 -6.18 12.37 -8.82
C ILE A 115 -7.35 12.39 -7.83
N LYS A 116 -8.23 11.38 -7.89
CA LYS A 116 -9.38 11.28 -6.99
C LYS A 116 -8.93 11.12 -5.53
N MET A 117 -7.97 10.25 -5.28
CA MET A 117 -7.39 10.05 -3.96
C MET A 117 -6.68 11.31 -3.46
N SER A 118 -5.94 12.03 -4.31
CA SER A 118 -5.35 13.32 -3.96
C SER A 118 -6.42 14.30 -3.46
N LYS A 119 -7.50 14.50 -4.21
CA LYS A 119 -8.63 15.35 -3.81
C LYS A 119 -9.33 14.90 -2.53
N MET A 120 -9.35 13.59 -2.26
CA MET A 120 -9.89 13.05 -1.01
C MET A 120 -8.99 13.41 0.17
N ILE A 121 -7.66 13.27 0.03
CA ILE A 121 -6.68 13.62 1.07
C ILE A 121 -6.70 15.12 1.39
N GLU A 122 -6.76 15.98 0.37
CA GLU A 122 -6.72 17.44 0.50
C GLU A 122 -7.79 18.00 1.47
N LYS A 123 -8.97 17.36 1.50
CA LYS A 123 -10.10 17.75 2.36
C LYS A 123 -9.83 17.59 3.86
N HIS A 124 -8.81 16.84 4.25
CA HIS A 124 -8.57 16.48 5.64
C HIS A 124 -7.39 17.24 6.25
N LYS A 125 -7.68 18.15 7.20
CA LYS A 125 -6.69 18.99 7.89
C LYS A 125 -5.70 18.22 8.78
N PHE A 126 -6.08 17.02 9.21
CA PHE A 126 -5.20 16.15 10.01
C PHE A 126 -4.09 15.50 9.18
N ILE A 127 -4.06 15.68 7.86
CA ILE A 127 -2.97 15.26 6.97
C ILE A 127 -2.22 16.50 6.52
N ARG A 128 -0.92 16.54 6.83
CA ARG A 128 -0.04 17.66 6.51
C ARG A 128 0.53 17.54 5.09
N ALA A 129 0.90 16.32 4.70
CA ALA A 129 1.38 16.03 3.36
C ALA A 129 1.10 14.57 2.97
N SER A 130 1.06 14.29 1.68
CA SER A 130 1.07 12.94 1.11
C SER A 130 2.07 12.88 -0.01
N ILE A 131 2.99 11.92 0.06
CA ILE A 131 4.14 11.83 -0.83
C ILE A 131 4.13 10.48 -1.53
N ALA A 132 4.25 10.46 -2.85
CA ALA A 132 4.34 9.24 -3.64
C ALA A 132 5.78 8.94 -4.07
N TYR A 133 6.11 7.65 -4.12
CA TYR A 133 7.43 7.10 -4.47
C TYR A 133 7.31 5.92 -5.45
N GLY A 134 8.45 5.34 -5.83
CA GLY A 134 8.52 4.06 -6.53
C GLY A 134 8.78 4.14 -8.04
N SER A 135 8.14 3.25 -8.81
CA SER A 135 8.38 3.19 -10.26
C SER A 135 7.87 4.42 -11.03
N LEU A 136 6.89 5.11 -10.46
CA LEU A 136 6.28 6.32 -11.02
C LEU A 136 7.19 7.54 -10.94
N SER A 137 7.90 7.73 -9.82
CA SER A 137 8.90 8.80 -9.68
C SER A 137 10.08 8.64 -10.64
N ARG A 138 10.26 7.43 -11.19
CA ARG A 138 11.27 7.12 -12.21
C ARG A 138 10.74 7.16 -13.65
N GLY A 139 9.52 7.65 -13.86
CA GLY A 139 8.88 7.75 -15.18
C GLY A 139 8.57 6.40 -15.85
N CYS A 140 8.68 5.28 -15.13
CA CYS A 140 8.57 3.94 -15.68
C CYS A 140 7.26 3.27 -15.24
N TYR A 141 6.12 3.73 -15.76
CA TYR A 141 4.84 3.07 -15.50
C TYR A 141 4.80 1.69 -16.17
N LYS A 142 4.40 0.67 -15.42
CA LYS A 142 4.05 -0.64 -15.92
C LYS A 142 2.62 -0.94 -15.50
N ARG A 143 1.91 -1.80 -16.23
CA ARG A 143 0.56 -2.27 -15.83
C ARG A 143 0.53 -3.05 -14.50
N THR A 144 1.70 -3.35 -13.96
CA THR A 144 1.94 -4.00 -12.67
C THR A 144 2.53 -3.04 -11.64
N SER A 145 2.61 -1.74 -11.97
CA SER A 145 3.08 -0.71 -11.05
C SER A 145 2.00 -0.44 -10.00
N ASP A 146 2.45 -0.43 -8.77
CA ASP A 146 1.76 0.10 -7.61
C ASP A 146 2.16 1.56 -7.37
N ILE A 147 1.36 2.24 -6.55
CA ILE A 147 1.72 3.55 -5.99
C ILE A 147 2.11 3.38 -4.52
N ASP A 148 3.30 3.84 -4.19
CA ASP A 148 3.83 3.87 -2.82
C ASP A 148 3.56 5.24 -2.20
N ILE A 149 2.56 5.35 -1.33
CA ILE A 149 2.19 6.63 -0.70
C ILE A 149 2.58 6.65 0.77
N ARG A 150 3.15 7.76 1.20
CA ARG A 150 3.44 8.03 2.61
C ARG A 150 2.60 9.21 3.06
N LEU A 151 1.72 8.98 4.03
CA LEU A 151 0.92 10.02 4.66
C LEU A 151 1.69 10.60 5.84
N ILE A 152 1.82 11.93 5.84
CA ILE A 152 2.41 12.70 6.92
C ILE A 152 1.26 13.32 7.72
N PRO A 153 1.06 12.91 8.98
CA PRO A 153 0.04 13.49 9.84
C PRO A 153 0.39 14.92 10.24
N ALA A 154 -0.63 15.73 10.45
CA ALA A 154 -0.49 17.00 11.17
C ALA A 154 -0.21 16.73 12.66
N GLU A 155 0.26 17.74 13.37
CA GLU A 155 0.45 17.65 14.82
C GLU A 155 -0.89 17.32 15.51
N GLY A 156 -0.88 16.33 16.41
CA GLY A 156 -2.10 15.77 17.01
C GLY A 156 -2.98 14.91 16.08
N GLY A 157 -2.74 14.91 14.76
CA GLY A 157 -3.56 14.23 13.75
C GLY A 157 -3.30 12.74 13.56
N TRP A 158 -2.33 12.16 14.28
CA TRP A 158 -1.82 10.80 14.05
C TRP A 158 -2.90 9.70 13.98
N TRP A 159 -3.82 9.67 14.95
CA TRP A 159 -4.87 8.66 14.98
C TRP A 159 -5.86 8.84 13.83
N ALA A 160 -6.27 10.08 13.56
CA ALA A 160 -7.16 10.39 12.44
C ALA A 160 -6.53 9.98 11.10
N THR A 161 -5.24 10.29 10.90
CA THR A 161 -4.50 9.84 9.70
C THR A 161 -4.42 8.32 9.62
N ALA A 162 -4.19 7.62 10.73
CA ALA A 162 -4.10 6.16 10.74
C ALA A 162 -5.46 5.49 10.42
N PHE A 163 -6.57 5.96 10.99
CA PHE A 163 -7.91 5.49 10.63
C PHE A 163 -8.24 5.79 9.17
N TYR A 164 -7.90 7.00 8.72
CA TYR A 164 -8.12 7.40 7.34
C TYR A 164 -7.26 6.58 6.36
N ALA A 165 -6.05 6.16 6.77
CA ALA A 165 -5.22 5.28 5.97
C ALA A 165 -5.87 3.91 5.75
N VAL A 166 -6.48 3.33 6.80
CA VAL A 166 -7.27 2.10 6.66
C VAL A 166 -8.43 2.31 5.71
N TRP A 167 -9.19 3.40 5.88
CA TRP A 167 -10.31 3.72 5.00
C TRP A 167 -9.90 3.87 3.53
N LEU A 168 -8.80 4.59 3.25
CA LEU A 168 -8.27 4.75 1.90
C LEU A 168 -7.82 3.43 1.28
N ARG A 169 -7.20 2.52 2.04
CA ARG A 169 -6.85 1.18 1.53
C ARG A 169 -8.09 0.34 1.24
N THR A 170 -9.12 0.45 2.07
CA THR A 170 -10.42 -0.20 1.82
C THR A 170 -11.10 0.37 0.59
N TRP A 171 -11.12 1.69 0.43
CA TRP A 171 -11.60 2.32 -0.80
C TRP A 171 -10.82 1.83 -2.02
N ALA A 172 -9.49 1.83 -1.96
CA ALA A 172 -8.61 1.40 -3.03
C ALA A 172 -8.85 -0.07 -3.44
N PHE A 173 -9.11 -0.94 -2.46
CA PHE A 173 -9.52 -2.32 -2.70
C PHE A 173 -10.80 -2.39 -3.54
N PHE A 174 -11.86 -1.66 -3.16
CA PHE A 174 -13.13 -1.67 -3.90
C PHE A 174 -13.04 -1.06 -5.30
N VAL A 175 -12.22 -0.02 -5.48
CA VAL A 175 -12.02 0.59 -6.80
C VAL A 175 -10.94 -0.11 -7.63
N HIS A 176 -10.33 -1.19 -7.14
CA HIS A 176 -9.23 -1.90 -7.80
C HIS A 176 -8.06 -0.96 -8.16
N TYR A 177 -7.62 -0.18 -7.18
CA TYR A 177 -6.48 0.74 -7.28
C TYR A 177 -5.29 0.18 -6.50
N PRO A 178 -4.10 0.01 -7.13
CA PRO A 178 -2.97 -0.66 -6.51
C PRO A 178 -2.22 0.31 -5.59
N LEU A 179 -2.77 0.51 -4.39
CA LEU A 179 -2.28 1.42 -3.38
C LEU A 179 -1.50 0.65 -2.29
N ASP A 180 -0.20 0.92 -2.19
CA ASP A 180 0.58 0.62 -0.98
C ASP A 180 0.82 1.92 -0.21
N MET A 181 0.39 1.97 1.05
CA MET A 181 0.36 3.22 1.79
C MET A 181 0.68 3.01 3.26
N TYR A 182 1.41 3.96 3.87
CA TYR A 182 1.74 3.95 5.29
C TYR A 182 1.76 5.36 5.89
N CYS A 183 1.50 5.46 7.19
CA CYS A 183 1.64 6.70 7.95
C CYS A 183 3.03 6.79 8.58
N TYR A 184 3.78 7.86 8.29
CA TYR A 184 5.11 8.04 8.87
C TYR A 184 5.38 9.47 9.30
N ASP A 185 6.37 9.58 10.17
CA ASP A 185 6.98 10.87 10.49
C ASP A 185 7.87 11.31 9.32
N PRO A 186 7.94 12.62 9.00
CA PRO A 186 8.82 13.13 7.95
C PRO A 186 10.26 12.60 8.06
N LYS A 187 10.83 12.52 9.26
CA LYS A 187 12.19 12.01 9.50
C LYS A 187 12.34 10.55 9.08
N VAL A 188 11.31 9.75 9.36
CA VAL A 188 11.29 8.32 9.03
C VAL A 188 11.15 8.12 7.54
N VAL A 189 10.32 8.94 6.87
CA VAL A 189 10.18 8.90 5.41
C VAL A 189 11.52 9.18 4.75
N VAL A 190 12.17 10.29 5.08
CA VAL A 190 13.45 10.68 4.47
C VAL A 190 14.54 9.63 4.67
N LYS A 191 14.60 9.00 5.85
CA LYS A 191 15.58 7.96 6.15
C LYS A 191 15.32 6.63 5.42
N LYS A 192 14.06 6.27 5.22
CA LYS A 192 13.68 4.97 4.63
C LYS A 192 13.66 4.99 3.12
N MET A 193 13.46 6.14 2.50
CA MET A 193 13.36 6.25 1.06
C MET A 193 14.75 6.38 0.44
N ARG A 194 14.89 5.89 -0.79
CA ARG A 194 16.16 5.98 -1.49
C ARG A 194 16.42 7.42 -1.90
N SER A 195 17.65 7.88 -1.76
CA SER A 195 18.05 9.25 -2.10
C SER A 195 18.05 9.54 -3.60
N ASP A 196 17.97 8.50 -4.45
CA ASP A 196 17.97 8.62 -5.91
C ASP A 196 16.56 8.73 -6.53
N GLU A 197 15.50 8.65 -5.72
CA GLU A 197 14.12 8.82 -6.19
C GLU A 197 13.59 10.22 -5.85
N LEU A 198 13.30 11.01 -6.88
CA LEU A 198 12.61 12.31 -6.73
C LEU A 198 11.17 12.06 -6.26
N PRO A 199 10.79 12.50 -5.05
CA PRO A 199 9.45 12.25 -4.53
C PRO A 199 8.40 13.08 -5.28
N ILE A 200 7.22 12.53 -5.46
CA ILE A 200 6.06 13.24 -6.01
C ILE A 200 5.22 13.78 -4.85
N MET A 201 5.06 15.09 -4.75
CA MET A 201 4.19 15.72 -3.76
C MET A 201 2.75 15.61 -4.21
N VAL A 202 2.01 14.61 -3.74
CA VAL A 202 0.60 14.39 -4.11
C VAL A 202 -0.31 15.44 -3.46
N ASN A 203 -0.02 15.81 -2.21
CA ASN A 203 -0.59 16.95 -1.50
C ASN A 203 0.41 17.46 -0.47
N GLU A 204 0.41 18.76 -0.23
CA GLU A 204 1.25 19.39 0.78
C GLU A 204 0.57 20.65 1.32
N ARG A 205 0.59 20.84 2.64
CA ARG A 205 0.16 22.08 3.29
C ARG A 205 1.36 22.92 3.65
N ASP A 206 1.28 24.22 3.35
CA ASP A 206 2.25 25.24 3.76
C ASP A 206 3.71 24.90 3.41
N LYS A 207 3.91 24.18 2.30
CA LYS A 207 5.23 23.71 1.83
C LYS A 207 6.05 22.98 2.90
N CYS A 208 5.40 22.24 3.79
CA CYS A 208 6.03 21.69 4.97
C CYS A 208 7.17 20.68 4.75
N MET A 209 7.18 20.02 3.58
CA MET A 209 8.18 19.06 3.16
C MET A 209 9.33 19.71 2.38
N MET A 210 9.27 21.01 2.05
CA MET A 210 10.32 21.71 1.28
C MET A 210 11.70 21.63 1.96
N GLN A 211 11.73 21.69 3.29
CA GLN A 211 12.97 21.54 4.08
C GLN A 211 13.59 20.13 3.97
N TRP A 212 12.78 19.12 3.68
CA TRP A 212 13.20 17.71 3.60
C TRP A 212 13.49 17.29 2.17
N TYR A 213 12.72 17.82 1.22
CA TYR A 213 12.79 17.55 -0.21
C TYR A 213 12.73 18.88 -0.95
N PRO A 214 13.88 19.58 -1.12
CA PRO A 214 13.93 20.80 -1.91
C PRO A 214 13.78 20.49 -3.42
N GLU A 215 14.31 19.36 -3.86
CA GLU A 215 14.12 18.81 -5.20
C GLU A 215 13.02 17.75 -5.15
N ARG A 216 11.95 17.98 -5.90
CA ARG A 216 10.74 17.14 -5.92
C ARG A 216 9.92 17.41 -7.17
N VAL A 217 8.99 16.52 -7.46
CA VAL A 217 8.01 16.68 -8.53
C VAL A 217 6.69 17.14 -7.92
N GLU A 218 6.16 18.26 -8.38
CA GLU A 218 4.83 18.74 -7.97
C GLU A 218 3.73 17.90 -8.65
N PHE A 219 2.55 17.80 -8.03
CA PHE A 219 1.51 16.90 -8.53
C PHE A 219 1.07 17.20 -9.96
N ASP A 220 0.91 18.48 -10.29
CA ASP A 220 0.49 18.91 -11.64
C ASP A 220 1.55 18.57 -12.70
N GLU A 221 2.84 18.68 -12.35
CA GLU A 221 3.94 18.28 -13.20
C GLU A 221 3.92 16.76 -13.43
N PHE A 222 3.69 15.98 -12.37
CA PHE A 222 3.52 14.53 -12.49
C PHE A 222 2.36 14.17 -13.42
N ILE A 223 1.19 14.80 -13.27
CA ILE A 223 0.02 14.53 -14.13
C ILE A 223 0.37 14.77 -15.59
N LYS A 224 1.05 15.88 -15.90
CA LYS A 224 1.48 16.22 -17.25
C LYS A 224 2.42 15.16 -17.83
N ILE A 225 3.52 14.88 -17.12
CA ILE A 225 4.55 13.91 -17.56
C ILE A 225 3.93 12.52 -17.75
N PHE A 226 3.10 12.07 -16.80
CA PHE A 226 2.46 10.75 -16.86
C PHE A 226 1.53 10.63 -18.06
N THR A 227 0.73 11.66 -18.32
CA THR A 227 -0.22 11.71 -19.45
C THR A 227 0.51 11.65 -20.78
N GLU A 228 1.56 12.45 -20.95
CA GLU A 228 2.36 12.49 -22.18
C GLU A 228 3.06 11.16 -22.47
N ALA A 229 3.52 10.44 -21.44
CA ALA A 229 4.26 9.20 -21.61
C ALA A 229 3.40 7.94 -21.75
N ASN A 230 2.16 7.92 -21.22
CA ASN A 230 1.41 6.66 -21.04
C ASN A 230 -0.04 6.65 -21.55
N ILE A 231 -0.61 7.82 -21.85
CA ILE A 231 -2.03 7.95 -22.24
C ILE A 231 -2.17 8.39 -23.71
N LYS A 232 -1.14 9.03 -24.28
CA LYS A 232 -1.07 9.34 -25.72
C LYS A 232 -0.94 8.09 -26.58
#